data_AF-A0A377XQZ3-F1
#
_entry.id   AF-A0A377XQZ3-F1
#
_cell.length_a   1.000
_cell.length_b   1.000
_cell.length_c   1.000
_cell.angle_alpha   90.00
_cell.angle_beta   90.00
_cell.angle_gamma   90.00
#
_symmetry.space_group_name_H-M   'P 1'
#
loop_
_entity.id
_entity.type
_entity.pdbx_description
1 polymer ?
#
loop_
_entity_poly.entity_id
_entity_poly.type
_entity_poly.pdbx_seq_one_letter_code
_entity_poly.pdbx_strand_id
1 'polypeptide(L)'
;MQRVPIYVLSANGERSPVNDHPLCLFNPQEDAQILQKEYGIPTRYLGTIMSPWAAKRLHEFGGDITKFRVVKVWPSILEQVAIAKTEPG
;
A
#
# COMPACT_ATOMS: atom_id res chain seq x y z
N MET A 1 -10.98 -18.14 3.23
CA MET A 1 -10.04 -17.04 2.95
C MET A 1 -10.82 -15.76 2.63
N GLN A 2 -11.48 -15.12 3.60
CA GLN A 2 -12.12 -13.79 3.47
C GLN A 2 -12.25 -13.07 4.83
N ARG A 3 -11.46 -13.49 5.83
CA ARG A 3 -11.64 -13.08 7.24
C ARG A 3 -10.67 -12.00 7.70
N VAL A 4 -9.65 -11.71 6.90
CA VAL A 4 -8.60 -10.76 7.26
C VAL A 4 -8.65 -9.61 6.26
N PRO A 5 -8.83 -8.36 6.72
CA PRO A 5 -8.82 -7.20 5.85
C PRO A 5 -7.40 -6.93 5.35
N ILE A 6 -7.30 -6.25 4.21
CA ILE A 6 -6.07 -5.62 3.75
C ILE A 6 -6.19 -4.10 3.91
N TYR A 7 -5.06 -3.44 4.07
CA TYR A 7 -4.97 -1.99 4.12
C TYR A 7 -4.27 -1.52 2.86
N VAL A 8 -4.89 -0.56 2.17
CA VAL A 8 -4.43 -0.12 0.86
C VAL A 8 -4.44 1.39 0.77
N LEU A 9 -3.59 1.92 -0.11
CA LEU A 9 -3.57 3.33 -0.41
C LEU A 9 -4.80 3.76 -1.21
N SER A 10 -5.25 4.98 -0.93
CA SER A 10 -6.23 5.73 -1.70
C SER A 10 -5.79 7.18 -1.82
N ALA A 11 -6.19 7.82 -2.91
CA ALA A 11 -5.88 9.20 -3.24
C ALA A 11 -7.07 9.79 -3.99
N ASN A 12 -7.53 10.98 -3.58
CA ASN A 12 -8.67 11.68 -4.20
C ASN A 12 -9.96 10.83 -4.27
N GLY A 13 -10.20 9.98 -3.27
CA GLY A 13 -11.36 9.07 -3.24
C GLY A 13 -11.21 7.79 -4.07
N GLU A 14 -10.11 7.63 -4.81
CA GLU A 14 -9.81 6.44 -5.60
C GLU A 14 -8.86 5.51 -4.84
N ARG A 15 -9.21 4.22 -4.77
CA ARG A 15 -8.32 3.17 -4.26
C ARG A 15 -7.22 2.86 -5.28
N SER A 16 -6.02 2.50 -4.81
CA SER A 16 -5.00 1.92 -5.68
C SER A 16 -5.58 0.72 -6.46
N PRO A 17 -5.40 0.67 -7.80
CA PRO A 17 -5.89 -0.43 -8.63
C PRO A 17 -5.17 -1.74 -8.34
N VAL A 18 -3.96 -1.67 -7.78
CA VAL A 18 -3.11 -2.82 -7.45
C VAL A 18 -2.98 -3.05 -5.95
N ASN A 19 -3.84 -2.40 -5.14
CA ASN A 19 -3.86 -2.53 -3.69
C ASN A 19 -2.49 -2.19 -3.04
N ASP A 20 -1.86 -1.08 -3.45
CA ASP A 20 -0.60 -0.61 -2.88
C ASP A 20 -0.61 -0.62 -1.36
N HIS A 21 0.42 -1.24 -0.77
CA HIS A 21 0.59 -1.29 0.66
C HIS A 21 1.02 0.09 1.19
N PRO A 22 0.49 0.59 2.33
CA PRO A 22 0.82 1.93 2.83
C PRO A 22 2.31 2.21 3.03
N LEU A 23 3.07 1.17 3.39
CA LEU A 23 4.52 1.30 3.60
C LEU A 23 5.33 1.56 2.32
N CYS A 24 4.75 1.42 1.12
CA CYS A 24 5.45 1.72 -0.13
C CYS A 24 5.72 3.22 -0.34
N LEU A 25 5.15 4.10 0.51
CA LEU A 25 5.39 5.54 0.50
C LEU A 25 6.69 5.95 1.21
N PHE A 26 7.30 5.04 1.97
CA PHE A 26 8.49 5.33 2.78
C PHE A 26 9.74 4.80 2.12
N ASN A 27 10.83 5.56 2.26
CA ASN A 27 12.13 5.21 1.75
C ASN A 27 12.90 4.38 2.81
N PRO A 28 13.28 3.13 2.54
CA PRO A 28 14.03 2.31 3.51
C PRO A 28 15.37 2.90 3.94
N GLN A 29 16.01 3.72 3.10
CA GLN A 29 17.29 4.35 3.44
C GLN A 29 17.11 5.55 4.39
N GLU A 30 15.97 6.23 4.32
CA GLU A 30 15.73 7.48 5.05
C GLU A 30 14.84 7.24 6.29
N ASP A 31 13.77 6.47 6.14
CA ASP A 31 12.70 6.35 7.14
C ASP A 31 12.83 5.13 8.06
N ALA A 32 13.60 4.11 7.67
CA ALA A 32 13.58 2.82 8.37
C ALA A 32 13.95 2.92 9.86
N GLN A 33 14.95 3.73 10.19
CA GLN A 33 15.40 3.89 11.58
C GLN A 33 14.30 4.54 12.45
N ILE A 34 13.63 5.55 11.91
CA ILE A 34 12.54 6.26 12.61
C ILE A 34 11.34 5.31 12.77
N LEU A 35 10.93 4.64 11.70
CA LEU A 35 9.81 3.70 11.71
C LEU A 35 10.03 2.52 12.66
N GLN A 36 11.26 2.01 12.74
CA GLN A 36 11.62 0.97 13.69
C GLN A 36 11.58 1.47 15.14
N LYS A 37 12.10 2.68 15.40
CA LYS A 37 12.18 3.24 16.75
C LYS A 37 10.82 3.66 17.31
N GLU A 38 10.01 4.33 16.50
CA GLU A 38 8.75 4.94 16.95
C GLU A 38 7.57 3.99 16.85
N TYR A 39 7.53 3.16 15.80
CA TYR A 39 6.38 2.30 15.49
C TYR A 39 6.72 0.80 15.58
N GLY A 40 7.98 0.46 15.86
CA GLY A 40 8.41 -0.94 15.94
C GLY A 40 8.37 -1.66 14.60
N ILE A 41 8.34 -0.96 13.46
CA ILE A 41 8.23 -1.54 12.12
C ILE A 41 9.62 -1.96 11.62
N PRO A 42 9.89 -3.26 11.44
CA PRO A 42 11.18 -3.71 10.93
C PRO A 42 11.42 -3.32 9.47
N THR A 43 12.66 -2.98 9.11
CA THR A 43 13.08 -2.56 7.77
C THR A 43 12.66 -3.52 6.65
N ARG A 44 12.59 -4.83 6.94
CA ARG A 44 12.16 -5.85 5.96
C ARG A 44 10.75 -5.63 5.39
N TYR A 45 9.89 -4.87 6.08
CA TYR A 45 8.53 -4.56 5.60
C TYR A 45 8.48 -3.32 4.68
N LEU A 46 9.57 -2.56 4.58
CA LEU A 46 9.68 -1.39 3.70
C LEU A 46 10.12 -1.76 2.27
N GLY A 47 10.31 -3.03 1.96
CA GLY A 47 10.70 -3.50 0.61
C GLY A 47 9.59 -3.46 -0.45
N THR A 48 8.45 -2.85 -0.16
CA THR A 48 7.32 -2.81 -1.09
C THR A 48 7.55 -1.68 -2.10
N ILE A 49 7.67 -2.01 -3.38
CA ILE A 49 7.86 -1.02 -4.44
C ILE A 49 6.56 -0.28 -4.70
N MET A 50 6.64 1.04 -4.84
CA MET A 50 5.53 1.89 -5.23
C MET A 50 5.05 1.55 -6.65
N SER A 51 3.75 1.30 -6.84
CA SER A 51 3.20 1.09 -8.17
C SER A 51 3.28 2.36 -9.05
N PRO A 52 3.15 2.23 -10.38
CA PRO A 52 3.04 3.40 -11.27
C PRO A 52 1.88 4.33 -10.90
N TRP A 53 0.78 3.79 -10.37
CA TRP A 53 -0.35 4.59 -9.91
C TRP A 53 0.03 5.43 -8.69
N ALA A 54 0.66 4.82 -7.69
CA ALA A 54 1.08 5.52 -6.48
C ALA A 54 2.19 6.56 -6.80
N ALA A 55 3.14 6.24 -7.67
CA ALA A 55 4.20 7.16 -8.10
C ALA A 55 3.63 8.38 -8.84
N LYS A 56 2.67 8.17 -9.75
CA LYS A 56 1.97 9.26 -10.44
C LYS A 56 1.25 10.18 -9.45
N ARG A 57 0.52 9.61 -8.48
CA ARG A 57 -0.20 10.38 -7.46
C ARG A 57 0.74 11.16 -6.55
N LEU A 58 1.86 10.56 -6.15
CA LEU A 58 2.88 11.24 -5.36
C LEU A 58 3.45 12.45 -6.11
N HIS A 59 3.70 12.31 -7.41
CA HIS A 59 4.16 13.41 -8.26
C HIS A 59 3.09 14.52 -8.36
N GLU A 60 1.83 14.17 -8.62
CA GLU A 60 0.69 15.11 -8.63
C GLU A 60 0.52 15.84 -7.29
N PHE A 61 0.91 15.19 -6.19
CA PHE A 61 0.87 15.75 -4.84
C PHE A 61 2.10 16.61 -4.48
N GLY A 62 3.10 16.68 -5.34
CA GLY A 62 4.35 17.41 -5.10
C GLY A 62 5.25 16.72 -4.07
N GLY A 63 5.17 15.39 -3.96
CA GLY A 63 5.90 14.61 -2.95
C GLY A 63 5.21 14.51 -1.59
N ASP A 64 4.04 15.13 -1.42
CA ASP A 64 3.32 15.14 -0.15
C ASP A 64 2.55 13.82 0.09
N ILE A 65 3.18 12.91 0.83
CA ILE A 65 2.57 11.62 1.21
C ILE A 65 1.35 11.76 2.13
N THR A 66 1.15 12.91 2.81
CA THR A 66 0.04 13.11 3.75
C THR A 66 -1.32 13.25 3.07
N LYS A 67 -1.31 13.50 1.74
CA LYS A 67 -2.49 13.52 0.87
C LYS A 67 -3.04 12.13 0.55
N PHE A 68 -2.25 11.08 0.77
CA PHE A 68 -2.76 9.71 0.70
C PHE A 68 -3.61 9.39 1.94
N ARG A 69 -4.54 8.45 1.77
CA ARG A 69 -5.35 7.87 2.83
C ARG A 69 -5.21 6.36 2.82
N VAL A 70 -5.20 5.76 3.99
CA VAL A 70 -5.22 4.29 4.14
C VAL A 70 -6.66 3.86 4.34
N VAL A 71 -7.14 2.96 3.48
CA VAL A 71 -8.49 2.40 3.59
C VAL A 71 -8.45 0.91 3.88
N LYS A 72 -9.37 0.46 4.73
CA LYS A 72 -9.54 -0.95 5.09
C LYS A 72 -10.45 -1.63 4.06
N VAL A 73 -9.96 -2.71 3.45
CA VAL A 73 -10.68 -3.44 2.40
C VAL A 73 -10.84 -4.90 2.80
N TRP A 74 -12.06 -5.41 2.69
CA TRP A 74 -12.36 -6.82 2.96
C TRP A 74 -12.24 -7.64 1.67
N PRO A 75 -11.54 -8.80 1.69
CA PRO A 75 -11.46 -9.66 0.52
C PRO A 75 -12.83 -10.20 0.09
N SER A 76 -13.14 -10.10 -1.19
CA SER A 76 -14.44 -10.43 -1.75
C SER A 76 -14.27 -11.26 -3.01
N ILE A 77 -14.67 -12.54 -2.96
CA ILE A 77 -14.65 -13.42 -4.14
C ILE A 77 -15.61 -12.89 -5.21
N LEU A 78 -16.81 -12.50 -4.79
CA LEU A 78 -17.85 -12.01 -5.68
C LEU A 78 -17.44 -10.72 -6.40
N GLU A 79 -16.81 -9.79 -5.68
CA GLU A 79 -16.40 -8.49 -6.23
C GLU A 79 -14.99 -8.50 -6.81
N GLN A 80 -14.33 -9.66 -6.88
CA GLN A 80 -12.96 -9.79 -7.39
C GLN A 80 -11.93 -8.92 -6.64
N VAL A 81 -12.10 -8.76 -5.32
CA VAL A 81 -11.24 -7.93 -4.48
C VAL A 81 -10.26 -8.79 -3.67
N ALA A 82 -8.97 -8.43 -3.75
CA ALA A 82 -7.87 -9.12 -3.06
C ALA A 82 -7.79 -10.63 -3.40
N ILE A 83 -8.06 -10.96 -4.66
CA ILE A 83 -7.94 -12.32 -5.19
C ILE A 83 -6.67 -12.42 -6.02
N ALA A 84 -5.88 -13.46 -5.75
CA ALA A 84 -4.81 -13.89 -6.63
C ALA A 84 -5.30 -15.13 -7.39
N LYS A 85 -5.32 -15.09 -8.73
CA LYS A 85 -5.57 -16.26 -9.55
C LYS A 85 -4.23 -16.89 -9.91
N THR A 86 -4.01 -18.12 -9.47
CA THR A 86 -2.88 -18.95 -9.92
C THR A 86 -3.41 -19.89 -10.99
N GLU A 87 -2.89 -19.80 -12.21
CA GLU A 87 -3.15 -20.85 -13.21
C GLU A 87 -2.22 -22.04 -12.93
N PRO A 88 -2.71 -23.29 -12.97
CA PRO A 88 -1.85 -24.46 -13.00
C PRO A 88 -1.06 -24.44 -14.31
N GLY A 89 0.27 -24.54 -14.22
CA GLY A 89 1.15 -24.73 -15.38
C GLY A 89 1.12 -26.15 -15.93
#